data_AF-A0A7C7CYC9-F1
#
_entry.id   AF-A0A7C7CYC9-F1
#
_cell.length_a   1.000
_cell.length_b   1.000
_cell.length_c   1.000
_cell.angle_alpha   90.00
_cell.angle_beta   90.00
_cell.angle_gamma   90.00
#
_symmetry.space_group_name_H-M   'P 1'
#
loop_
_entity.id
_entity.type
_entity.pdbx_description
1 polymer ?
#
loop_
_entity_poly.entity_id
_entity_poly.type
_entity_poly.pdbx_seq_one_letter_code
_entity_poly.pdbx_strand_id
1 'polypeptide(L)'
;NEKITKISELGYVFIEGDATADETLEKSHIDQAQGLVAVLSNDSDNLFVTMTARTLNPDLFITSRCSLDQNVSKMKRAGANKVINPYVAGGHK
;
A
#
# COMPACT_ATOMS: atom_id res chain seq x y z
N ASN A 1 0.29 -18.03 8.03
CA ASN A 1 -1.03 -18.69 8.19
C ASN A 1 -2.00 -18.03 9.16
N GLU A 2 -1.63 -17.60 10.36
CA GLU A 2 -2.58 -16.93 11.29
C GLU A 2 -3.29 -15.69 10.68
N LYS A 3 -2.56 -14.83 9.95
CA LYS A 3 -3.13 -13.65 9.30
C LYS A 3 -4.20 -14.00 8.25
N ILE A 4 -3.95 -15.05 7.47
CA ILE A 4 -4.88 -15.52 6.42
C ILE A 4 -6.17 -16.04 7.07
N THR A 5 -6.05 -16.87 8.10
CA THR A 5 -7.20 -17.36 8.87
C THR A 5 -8.03 -16.20 9.39
N LYS A 6 -7.40 -15.20 10.00
CA LYS A 6 -8.10 -14.02 10.53
C LYS A 6 -8.81 -13.20 9.45
N ILE A 7 -8.18 -13.00 8.28
CA ILE A 7 -8.80 -12.28 7.15
C ILE A 7 -10.01 -13.08 6.63
N SER A 8 -9.88 -14.41 6.53
CA SER A 8 -10.97 -15.30 6.13
C SER A 8 -12.13 -15.31 7.13
N GLU A 9 -11.86 -15.34 8.44
CA GLU A 9 -12.86 -15.29 9.50
C GLU A 9 -13.64 -13.97 9.49
N LEU A 10 -13.00 -12.87 9.09
CA LEU A 10 -13.64 -11.58 8.88
C LEU A 10 -14.45 -11.50 7.58
N GLY A 11 -14.43 -12.56 6.75
CA GLY A 11 -15.16 -12.61 5.48
C GLY A 11 -14.55 -11.80 4.36
N TYR A 12 -13.29 -11.39 4.48
CA TYR A 12 -12.58 -10.64 3.44
C TYR A 12 -11.89 -11.57 2.44
N VAL A 13 -11.85 -11.14 1.19
CA VAL A 13 -11.05 -11.78 0.14
C VAL A 13 -9.59 -11.41 0.35
N PHE A 14 -8.69 -12.37 0.11
CA PHE A 14 -7.26 -12.17 0.21
C PHE A 14 -6.52 -12.87 -0.93
N ILE A 15 -5.31 -12.39 -1.18
CA ILE A 15 -4.33 -13.04 -2.06
C ILE A 15 -3.10 -13.31 -1.20
N GLU A 16 -2.66 -14.55 -1.17
CA GLU A 16 -1.40 -14.93 -0.54
C GLU A 16 -0.26 -14.70 -1.54
N GLY A 17 0.62 -13.75 -1.24
CA GLY A 17 1.75 -13.39 -2.09
C GLY A 17 2.56 -12.25 -1.50
N ASP A 18 3.72 -11.99 -2.10
CA ASP A 18 4.52 -10.80 -1.81
C ASP A 18 3.92 -9.60 -2.56
N ALA A 19 3.45 -8.59 -1.84
CA ALA A 19 2.85 -7.40 -2.44
C ALA A 19 3.86 -6.57 -3.26
N THR A 20 5.17 -6.76 -3.04
CA THR A 20 6.22 -6.14 -3.85
C THR A 20 6.45 -6.88 -5.18
N ALA A 21 5.84 -8.04 -5.40
CA ALA A 21 5.86 -8.69 -6.70
C ALA A 21 4.71 -8.18 -7.58
N ASP A 22 5.03 -7.76 -8.80
CA ASP A 22 4.05 -7.26 -9.78
C ASP A 22 2.90 -8.25 -9.99
N GLU A 23 3.22 -9.55 -10.07
CA GLU A 23 2.22 -10.63 -10.25
C GLU A 23 1.18 -10.69 -9.13
N THR A 24 1.53 -10.31 -7.90
CA THR A 24 0.58 -10.30 -6.77
C THR A 24 -0.41 -9.14 -6.92
N LEU A 25 0.06 -7.98 -7.39
CA LEU A 25 -0.80 -6.83 -7.64
C LEU A 25 -1.70 -7.06 -8.85
N GLU A 26 -1.18 -7.69 -9.91
CA GLU A 26 -1.98 -8.10 -11.07
C GLU A 26 -3.07 -9.10 -10.71
N LYS A 27 -2.75 -10.13 -9.91
CA LYS A 27 -3.75 -11.08 -9.37
C LYS A 27 -4.85 -10.39 -8.56
N SER A 28 -4.59 -9.19 -8.03
CA SER A 28 -5.56 -8.39 -7.28
C SER A 28 -6.46 -7.51 -8.14
N HIS A 29 -6.31 -7.55 -9.47
CA HIS A 29 -7.03 -6.67 -10.42
C HIS A 29 -6.84 -5.18 -10.11
N ILE A 30 -5.61 -4.80 -9.78
CA ILE A 30 -5.26 -3.43 -9.40
C ILE A 30 -5.49 -2.42 -10.53
N ASP A 31 -5.44 -2.87 -11.78
CA ASP A 31 -5.75 -2.12 -12.99
C ASP A 31 -7.19 -1.57 -13.00
N GLN A 32 -8.11 -2.24 -12.30
CA GLN A 32 -9.52 -1.85 -12.18
C GLN A 32 -9.89 -1.32 -10.79
N ALA A 33 -8.95 -1.35 -9.84
CA ALA A 33 -9.19 -0.89 -8.48
C ALA A 33 -9.40 0.63 -8.43
N GLN A 34 -10.26 1.08 -7.51
CA GLN A 34 -10.49 2.51 -7.26
C GLN A 34 -9.47 3.11 -6.29
N GLY A 35 -8.86 2.28 -5.44
CA GLY A 35 -7.83 2.74 -4.52
C GLY A 35 -7.00 1.62 -3.92
N LEU A 36 -5.86 2.03 -3.35
CA LEU A 36 -4.89 1.17 -2.69
C LEU A 36 -4.46 1.81 -1.38
N VAL A 37 -4.29 0.97 -0.35
CA VAL A 37 -3.68 1.35 0.93
C VAL A 37 -2.42 0.51 1.17
N ALA A 38 -1.24 1.11 0.98
CA ALA A 38 0.05 0.45 1.18
C ALA A 38 0.53 0.66 2.63
N VAL A 39 0.53 -0.42 3.43
CA VAL A 39 0.81 -0.40 4.87
C VAL A 39 1.84 -1.46 5.30
N LEU A 40 2.79 -1.77 4.43
CA LEU A 40 3.89 -2.70 4.71
C LEU A 40 4.83 -2.16 5.81
N SER A 41 5.64 -3.07 6.36
CA SER A 41 6.48 -2.86 7.54
C SER A 41 7.56 -1.79 7.39
N ASN A 42 8.01 -1.51 6.17
CA ASN A 42 9.02 -0.47 5.91
C ASN A 42 8.60 0.45 4.74
N ASP A 43 9.22 1.62 4.69
CA ASP A 43 8.88 2.66 3.71
C ASP A 43 9.34 2.30 2.28
N SER A 44 10.39 1.49 2.13
CA SER A 44 10.91 1.08 0.83
C SER A 44 9.95 0.14 0.10
N ASP A 45 9.37 -0.83 0.82
CA ASP A 45 8.38 -1.74 0.23
C ASP A 45 7.11 -0.97 -0.16
N ASN A 46 6.63 -0.08 0.71
CA ASN A 46 5.50 0.78 0.40
C ASN A 46 5.77 1.69 -0.81
N LEU A 47 7.01 2.17 -0.95
CA LEU A 47 7.44 2.95 -2.11
C LEU A 47 7.39 2.12 -3.39
N PHE A 48 7.93 0.89 -3.36
CA PHE A 48 7.92 -0.02 -4.51
C PHE A 48 6.49 -0.36 -4.94
N VAL A 49 5.64 -0.79 -3.99
CA VAL A 49 4.23 -1.09 -4.23
C VAL A 49 3.50 0.13 -4.81
N THR A 50 3.76 1.33 -4.29
CA THR A 50 3.16 2.57 -4.81
C THR A 50 3.55 2.83 -6.27
N MET A 51 4.83 2.63 -6.62
CA MET A 51 5.32 2.83 -7.99
C MET A 51 4.72 1.82 -8.97
N THR A 52 4.73 0.53 -8.63
CA THR A 52 4.12 -0.50 -9.47
C THR A 52 2.63 -0.26 -9.63
N ALA A 53 1.91 -0.01 -8.53
CA ALA A 53 0.47 0.24 -8.57
C ALA A 53 0.10 1.46 -9.44
N ARG A 54 0.87 2.56 -9.35
CA ARG A 54 0.66 3.74 -10.21
C ARG A 54 0.95 3.44 -11.68
N THR A 55 1.92 2.56 -11.96
CA THR A 55 2.26 2.15 -13.33
C THR A 55 1.15 1.30 -13.93
N LEU A 56 0.61 0.35 -13.17
CA LEU A 56 -0.48 -0.54 -13.61
C LEU A 56 -1.83 0.19 -13.69
N ASN A 57 -2.06 1.19 -12.84
CA ASN A 57 -3.28 1.98 -12.82
C ASN A 57 -2.96 3.48 -12.59
N PRO A 58 -2.84 4.27 -13.68
CA PRO A 58 -2.53 5.70 -13.61
C PRO A 58 -3.56 6.56 -12.86
N ASP A 59 -4.80 6.09 -12.69
CA ASP A 59 -5.90 6.83 -12.04
C ASP A 59 -6.16 6.37 -10.59
N LEU A 60 -5.49 5.31 -10.13
CA LEU A 60 -5.68 4.73 -8.80
C LEU A 60 -5.50 5.75 -7.67
N PHE A 61 -6.40 5.77 -6.68
CA PHE A 61 -6.16 6.57 -5.48
C PHE A 61 -5.29 5.81 -4.47
N ILE A 62 -4.04 6.21 -4.31
CA ILE A 62 -3.06 5.52 -3.46
C ILE A 62 -2.85 6.29 -2.15
N THR A 63 -3.14 5.63 -1.03
CA THR A 63 -2.70 6.06 0.30
C THR A 63 -1.55 5.17 0.77
N SER A 64 -0.43 5.76 1.17
CA SER A 64 0.75 5.00 1.58
C SER A 64 1.21 5.39 2.98
N ARG A 65 1.59 4.39 3.78
CA ARG A 65 2.21 4.57 5.10
C ARG A 65 3.68 4.94 4.92
N CYS A 66 4.13 5.97 5.63
CA CYS A 66 5.52 6.41 5.64
C CYS A 66 5.93 6.77 7.07
N SER A 67 6.92 6.07 7.62
CA SER A 67 7.36 6.23 9.01
C SER A 67 8.39 7.34 9.16
N LEU A 68 9.18 7.60 8.11
CA LEU A 68 10.23 8.61 8.10
C LEU A 68 9.78 9.84 7.32
N ASP A 69 9.80 11.01 7.94
CA ASP A 69 9.33 12.26 7.31
C ASP A 69 10.12 12.59 6.03
N GLN A 70 11.42 12.29 6.01
CA GLN A 70 12.28 12.47 4.83
C GLN A 70 11.83 11.65 3.60
N ASN A 71 11.08 10.57 3.80
CA ASN A 71 10.59 9.71 2.73
C ASN A 71 9.22 10.14 2.19
N VAL A 72 8.51 11.04 2.87
CA VAL A 72 7.16 11.49 2.47
C VAL A 72 7.18 12.11 1.07
N SER A 73 8.18 12.94 0.77
CA SER A 73 8.32 13.57 -0.56
C SER A 73 8.64 12.55 -1.66
N LYS A 74 9.39 11.50 -1.35
CA LYS A 74 9.69 10.39 -2.28
C LYS A 74 8.43 9.57 -2.55
N MET A 75 7.66 9.27 -1.51
CA MET A 75 6.40 8.52 -1.60
C MET A 75 5.36 9.26 -2.46
N LYS A 76 5.23 10.59 -2.27
CA LYS A 76 4.37 11.42 -3.14
C LYS A 76 4.84 11.39 -4.60
N ARG A 77 6.16 11.53 -4.84
CA ARG A 77 6.73 11.47 -6.21
C ARG A 77 6.55 10.11 -6.89
N ALA A 78 6.52 9.03 -6.11
CA ALA A 78 6.23 7.68 -6.61
C ALA A 78 4.76 7.50 -7.05
N GLY A 79 3.87 8.42 -6.70
CA GLY A 79 2.47 8.39 -7.12
C GLY A 79 1.46 8.24 -5.98
N ALA A 80 1.88 8.31 -4.71
CA ALA A 80 0.93 8.33 -3.60
C ALA A 80 0.14 9.65 -3.57
N ASN A 81 -1.19 9.57 -3.60
CA ASN A 81 -2.07 10.72 -3.44
C ASN A 81 -2.08 11.22 -1.99
N LYS A 82 -1.98 10.30 -1.03
CA LYS A 82 -1.93 10.60 0.39
C LYS A 82 -0.82 9.80 1.06
N VAL A 83 -0.09 10.44 1.96
CA VAL A 83 0.96 9.80 2.76
C VAL A 83 0.64 10.01 4.22
N ILE A 84 0.63 8.93 5.00
CA ILE A 84 0.34 8.96 6.44
C ILE A 84 1.57 8.51 7.22
N ASN A 85 2.07 9.40 8.09
CA ASN A 85 2.98 9.02 9.15
C ASN A 85 2.19 8.75 10.44
N PRO A 86 2.00 7.47 10.84
CA PRO A 86 1.19 7.14 12.01
C PRO A 86 1.80 7.66 13.32
N TYR A 87 3.13 7.84 13.40
CA TYR A 87 3.80 8.33 14.60
C TYR A 87 3.54 9.82 14.83
N VAL A 88 3.47 10.60 13.75
CA VAL A 88 3.11 12.02 13.81
C VAL A 88 1.60 12.22 13.96
N ALA A 89 0.81 11.44 13.23
CA ALA A 89 -0.65 11.54 13.25
C ALA A 89 -1.26 11.08 14.59
N GLY A 90 -0.69 10.05 15.23
CA GLY A 90 -1.15 9.53 16.51
C GLY A 90 -0.70 10.35 17.72
N GLY A 91 0.40 11.11 17.60
CA GLY A 91 0.96 11.96 18.66
C GLY A 91 0.30 13.33 18.82
N HIS A 92 -0.56 13.74 17.89
CA HIS A 92 -1.32 15.01 17.96
C HIS A 92 -2.68 14.87 18.67
N LYS A 93 -2.71 14.22 19.84
CA LYS A 93 -3.86 14.30 20.76
C LYS A 93 -3.50 15.05 22.03
#